data_AF-A0A937Z4H0-F1
#
_entry.id   AF-A0A937Z4H0-F1
#
_cell.length_a   1.000
_cell.length_b   1.000
_cell.length_c   1.000
_cell.angle_alpha   90.00
_cell.angle_beta   90.00
_cell.angle_gamma   90.00
#
_symmetry.space_group_name_H-M   'P 1'
#
loop_
_entity.id
_entity.type
_entity.pdbx_description
1 polymer ?
#
loop_
_entity_poly.entity_id
_entity_poly.type
_entity_poly.pdbx_seq_one_letter_code
_entity_poly.pdbx_strand_id
1 'polypeptide(L)'
;MSVALVGAVIVQRYGHVPIVSGTALVGGPFTLTNQDGKTVTEKDFLGTYMLIFFGYTYCPDICPTELQVMTQALTSMGDKASAIRPLFITVDPERDTPDV
;
A
#
# COMPACT_ATOMS: atom_id res chain seq x y z
N MET A 1 2.55 0.99 58.69
CA MET A 1 3.55 0.41 57.76
C MET A 1 3.13 0.74 56.35
N SER A 2 3.84 1.68 55.74
CA SER A 2 3.65 2.16 54.38
C SER A 2 3.87 1.04 53.37
N VAL A 3 2.94 0.88 52.43
CA VAL A 3 3.25 0.32 51.10
C VAL A 3 2.50 1.18 50.08
N ALA A 4 3.12 2.30 49.70
CA ALA A 4 2.76 2.99 48.47
C ALA A 4 3.40 2.21 47.32
N LEU A 5 2.61 1.38 46.63
CA LEU A 5 2.99 0.82 45.34
C LEU A 5 3.01 1.96 44.32
N VAL A 6 4.16 2.60 44.18
CA VAL A 6 4.48 3.46 43.04
C VAL A 6 4.60 2.53 41.83
N GLY A 7 3.47 2.26 41.18
CA GLY A 7 3.43 1.65 39.86
C GLY A 7 4.01 2.64 38.86
N ALA A 8 5.31 2.55 38.60
CA ALA A 8 5.93 3.24 37.50
C ALA A 8 5.31 2.71 36.20
N VAL A 9 4.38 3.47 35.63
CA VAL A 9 4.06 3.36 34.20
C VAL A 9 5.33 3.78 33.46
N ILE A 10 6.14 2.81 33.09
CA ILE A 10 7.22 3.01 32.13
C ILE A 10 6.51 3.38 30.84
N VAL A 11 6.44 4.68 30.56
CA VAL A 11 6.21 5.19 29.22
C VAL A 11 7.40 4.71 28.40
N GLN A 12 7.27 3.52 27.84
CA GLN A 12 8.19 3.01 26.84
C GLN A 12 8.08 4.00 25.68
N ARG A 13 9.07 4.90 25.56
CA ARG A 13 9.24 5.68 24.34
C ARG A 13 9.45 4.65 23.24
N TYR A 14 8.39 4.40 22.46
CA TYR A 14 8.50 3.69 21.20
C TYR A 14 9.69 4.30 20.49
N GLY A 15 10.73 3.48 20.31
CA GLY A 15 11.96 3.88 19.68
C GLY A 15 11.62 4.63 18.41
N HIS A 16 12.18 5.82 18.30
CA HIS A 16 12.11 6.62 17.09
C HIS A 16 12.61 5.74 15.94
N VAL A 17 11.67 5.20 15.15
CA VAL A 17 12.03 4.60 13.86
C VAL A 17 12.75 5.72 13.12
N PRO A 18 14.01 5.54 12.71
CA PRO A 18 14.68 6.56 11.94
C PRO A 18 13.83 6.78 10.70
N ILE A 19 13.25 7.97 10.58
CA ILE A 19 12.67 8.40 9.31
C ILE A 19 13.86 8.42 8.37
N VAL A 20 13.96 7.40 7.52
CA VAL A 20 14.88 7.40 6.39
C VAL A 20 14.37 8.50 5.47
N SER A 21 14.86 9.72 5.70
CA SER A 21 14.65 10.86 4.82
C SER A 21 15.62 10.75 3.64
N GLY A 22 15.41 9.73 2.82
CA GLY A 22 15.71 9.85 1.39
C GLY A 22 14.43 10.33 0.73
N THR A 23 14.52 11.26 -0.23
CA THR A 23 13.44 11.38 -1.21
C THR A 23 13.35 10.02 -1.88
N ALA A 24 12.30 9.26 -1.55
CA ALA A 24 12.04 8.04 -2.27
C ALA A 24 11.92 8.43 -3.74
N LEU A 25 12.78 7.89 -4.62
CA LEU A 25 12.67 8.04 -6.07
C LEU A 25 11.49 7.18 -6.58
N VAL A 26 10.35 7.27 -5.90
CA VAL A 26 9.15 6.51 -6.20
C VAL A 26 8.40 7.28 -7.26
N GLY A 27 8.32 6.66 -8.44
CA GLY A 27 7.73 7.26 -9.63
C GLY A 27 8.71 7.32 -10.79
N GLY A 28 8.21 7.74 -11.95
CA GLY A 28 8.91 7.69 -13.22
C GLY A 28 8.06 7.01 -14.29
N PRO A 29 8.49 7.07 -15.55
CA PRO A 29 7.79 6.39 -16.63
C PRO A 29 7.82 4.87 -16.40
N PHE A 30 6.69 4.21 -16.68
CA PHE A 30 6.59 2.76 -16.61
C PHE A 30 5.83 2.23 -17.81
N THR A 31 6.12 1.00 -18.16
CA THR A 31 5.36 0.23 -19.16
C THR A 31 5.12 -1.14 -18.56
N LEU A 32 3.86 -1.46 -18.29
CA LEU A 32 3.43 -2.72 -17.68
C LEU A 32 2.37 -3.38 -18.55
N THR A 33 2.08 -4.65 -18.27
CA THR A 33 0.93 -5.37 -18.84
C THR A 33 -0.12 -5.50 -17.75
N ASN A 34 -1.36 -5.08 -18.04
CA ASN A 34 -2.46 -5.23 -17.11
C ASN A 34 -3.03 -6.66 -17.12
N GLN A 35 -4.00 -6.93 -16.24
CA GLN A 35 -4.67 -8.22 -16.12
C GLN A 35 -5.48 -8.64 -17.36
N ASP A 36 -5.75 -7.72 -18.30
CA ASP A 36 -6.42 -8.02 -19.57
C ASP A 36 -5.42 -8.27 -20.71
N GLY A 37 -4.11 -8.35 -20.41
CA GLY A 37 -3.04 -8.49 -21.41
C GLY A 37 -2.71 -7.22 -22.19
N LYS A 38 -3.23 -6.05 -21.78
CA LYS A 38 -2.98 -4.77 -22.46
C LYS A 38 -1.75 -4.08 -21.89
N THR A 39 -0.95 -3.48 -22.75
CA THR A 39 0.10 -2.55 -22.34
C THR A 39 -0.52 -1.29 -21.72
N VAL A 40 -0.02 -0.91 -20.54
CA VAL A 40 -0.39 0.32 -19.82
C VAL A 40 0.87 1.05 -19.38
N THR A 41 0.77 2.36 -19.24
CA THR A 41 1.86 3.28 -18.92
C THR A 41 1.43 4.30 -17.88
N GLU A 42 2.37 5.10 -17.35
CA GLU A 42 2.06 6.19 -16.43
C GLU A 42 1.09 7.21 -17.03
N LYS A 43 1.05 7.31 -18.37
CA LYS A 43 0.22 8.27 -19.10
C LYS A 43 -1.26 7.89 -19.09
N ASP A 44 -1.57 6.60 -18.96
CA ASP A 44 -2.94 6.09 -18.95
C ASP A 44 -3.70 6.48 -17.67
N PHE A 45 -2.98 6.97 -16.66
CA PHE A 45 -3.53 7.38 -15.37
C PHE A 45 -3.54 8.89 -15.14
N LEU A 46 -3.16 9.69 -16.16
CA LEU A 46 -3.17 11.15 -16.07
C LEU A 46 -4.58 11.68 -15.76
N GLY A 47 -4.65 12.68 -14.88
CA GLY A 47 -5.91 13.26 -14.43
C GLY A 47 -6.60 12.49 -13.29
N THR A 48 -6.02 11.38 -12.83
CA THR A 48 -6.48 10.63 -11.66
C THR A 48 -5.38 10.53 -10.60
N TYR A 49 -5.76 10.29 -9.36
CA TYR A 49 -4.83 9.98 -8.27
C TYR A 49 -4.55 8.48 -8.27
N MET A 50 -3.29 8.08 -8.49
CA MET A 50 -2.91 6.68 -8.39
C MET A 50 -2.71 6.29 -6.91
N LEU A 51 -3.40 5.24 -6.48
CA LEU A 51 -3.16 4.59 -5.19
C LEU A 51 -2.48 3.26 -5.46
N ILE A 52 -1.14 3.25 -5.41
CA ILE A 52 -0.33 2.11 -5.82
C ILE A 52 0.01 1.24 -4.61
N PHE A 53 -0.26 -0.06 -4.71
CA PHE A 53 0.22 -1.07 -3.78
C PHE A 53 1.08 -2.08 -4.54
N PHE A 54 2.33 -2.22 -4.11
CA PHE A 54 3.25 -3.22 -4.63
C PHE A 54 3.13 -4.49 -3.78
N GLY A 55 2.83 -5.64 -4.38
CA GLY A 55 2.62 -6.90 -3.68
C GLY A 55 2.75 -8.10 -4.59
N TYR A 56 2.29 -9.27 -4.15
CA TYR A 56 2.19 -10.47 -4.99
C TYR A 56 1.04 -11.34 -4.49
N THR A 57 0.43 -12.14 -5.37
CA THR A 57 -0.84 -12.84 -5.05
C THR A 57 -0.67 -13.93 -4.01
N TYR A 58 0.52 -14.54 -3.93
CA TYR A 58 0.85 -15.63 -3.00
C TYR A 58 1.29 -15.18 -1.60
N CYS A 59 1.16 -13.90 -1.25
CA CYS A 59 1.57 -13.44 0.07
C CYS A 59 0.57 -13.91 1.14
N PRO A 60 0.97 -14.79 2.08
CA PRO A 60 0.03 -15.53 2.91
C PRO A 60 -0.75 -14.69 3.93
N ASP A 61 -0.29 -13.47 4.26
CA ASP A 61 -0.84 -12.72 5.40
C ASP A 61 -1.18 -11.24 5.09
N ILE A 62 -0.20 -10.45 4.63
CA ILE A 62 -0.33 -8.98 4.59
C ILE A 62 -1.13 -8.49 3.38
N CYS A 63 -0.92 -9.06 2.19
CA CYS A 63 -1.56 -8.59 0.97
C CYS A 63 -3.10 -8.62 1.00
N PRO A 64 -3.80 -9.67 1.46
CA PRO A 64 -5.27 -9.64 1.50
C PRO A 64 -5.79 -8.59 2.48
N THR A 65 -5.11 -8.39 3.60
CA THR A 65 -5.46 -7.38 4.61
C THR A 65 -5.33 -5.97 4.04
N GLU A 66 -4.21 -5.66 3.37
CA GLU A 66 -3.95 -4.34 2.79
C GLU A 66 -4.93 -3.98 1.65
N LEU A 67 -5.28 -4.95 0.80
CA LEU A 67 -6.30 -4.75 -0.23
C LEU A 67 -7.68 -4.47 0.38
N GLN A 68 -7.99 -5.10 1.52
CA GLN A 68 -9.22 -4.84 2.24
C GLN A 68 -9.25 -3.43 2.88
N VAL A 69 -8.13 -2.97 3.43
CA VAL A 69 -7.97 -1.60 3.94
C VAL A 69 -8.16 -0.58 2.80
N MET A 70 -7.56 -0.84 1.64
CA MET A 70 -7.71 0.01 0.46
C MET A 70 -9.16 0.10 -0.01
N THR A 71 -9.87 -1.03 -0.02
CA THR A 71 -11.29 -1.09 -0.38
C THR A 71 -12.13 -0.27 0.59
N GLN A 72 -11.91 -0.43 1.90
CA GLN A 72 -12.62 0.33 2.93
C GLN A 72 -12.35 1.84 2.81
N ALA A 73 -11.10 2.23 2.55
CA ALA A 73 -10.73 3.63 2.34
C ALA A 73 -11.50 4.22 1.16
N LEU A 74 -11.52 3.55 0.00
CA LEU A 74 -12.26 4.00 -1.17
C LEU A 74 -13.77 4.07 -0.90
N THR A 75 -14.36 3.08 -0.22
CA THR A 75 -15.78 3.10 0.15
C THR A 75 -16.10 4.29 1.06
N SER A 76 -15.24 4.61 2.03
CA SER A 76 -15.45 5.74 2.95
C SER A 76 -15.43 7.11 2.27
N MET A 77 -14.81 7.20 1.09
CA MET A 77 -14.70 8.44 0.32
C MET A 77 -15.94 8.77 -0.52
N GLY A 78 -16.84 7.81 -0.74
CA GLY A 78 -18.04 7.98 -1.58
C GLY A 78 -17.68 8.44 -3.00
N ASP A 79 -18.38 9.46 -3.50
CA ASP A 79 -18.19 9.98 -4.87
C ASP A 79 -16.76 10.43 -5.18
N LYS A 80 -15.99 10.83 -4.15
CA LYS A 80 -14.59 11.26 -4.31
C LYS A 80 -13.66 10.12 -4.72
N ALA A 81 -14.04 8.87 -4.48
CA ALA A 81 -13.27 7.70 -4.90
C ALA A 81 -13.13 7.60 -6.44
N SER A 82 -14.04 8.23 -7.20
CA SER A 82 -13.97 8.27 -8.67
C SER A 82 -12.70 8.95 -9.20
N ALA A 83 -12.09 9.83 -8.43
CA ALA A 83 -10.84 10.49 -8.77
C ALA A 83 -9.60 9.60 -8.50
N ILE A 84 -9.76 8.44 -7.85
CA ILE A 84 -8.67 7.55 -7.47
C ILE A 84 -8.64 6.31 -8.36
N ARG A 85 -7.44 5.92 -8.79
CA ARG A 85 -7.16 4.66 -9.45
C ARG A 85 -6.32 3.75 -8.54
N PRO A 86 -6.92 2.76 -7.87
CA PRO A 86 -6.15 1.76 -7.14
C PRO A 86 -5.41 0.87 -8.12
N LEU A 87 -4.09 0.74 -7.95
CA LEU A 87 -3.22 -0.10 -8.77
C LEU A 87 -2.53 -1.12 -7.88
N PHE A 88 -2.71 -2.40 -8.22
CA PHE A 88 -1.92 -3.50 -7.66
C PHE A 88 -0.81 -3.84 -8.66
N ILE A 89 0.44 -3.61 -8.28
CA ILE A 89 1.59 -3.93 -9.12
C ILE A 89 2.30 -5.13 -8.50
N THR A 90 2.36 -6.24 -9.25
CA THR A 90 3.07 -7.43 -8.77
C THR A 90 4.58 -7.17 -8.69
N VAL A 91 5.22 -7.70 -7.65
CA VAL A 91 6.68 -7.80 -7.51
C VAL A 91 7.21 -9.19 -7.88
N ASP A 92 6.34 -10.11 -8.30
CA ASP A 92 6.60 -11.53 -8.56
C ASP A 92 6.02 -11.99 -9.91
N PRO A 93 6.48 -11.40 -11.03
CA PRO A 93 5.87 -11.60 -12.36
C PRO A 93 6.04 -13.01 -12.93
N GLU A 94 6.94 -13.83 -12.38
CA GLU A 94 7.12 -15.22 -12.79
C GLU A 94 5.94 -16.11 -12.35
N ARG A 95 5.25 -15.72 -11.28
CA ARG A 95 4.14 -16.47 -10.68
C ARG A 95 2.80 -15.76 -10.84
N ASP A 96 2.80 -14.42 -10.78
CA ASP A 96 1.60 -13.61 -10.97
C ASP A 96 1.41 -13.28 -12.46
N THR A 97 0.80 -14.20 -13.20
CA THR A 97 0.47 -14.01 -14.63
C THR A 97 -1.01 -13.73 -14.85
N PRO A 98 -1.40 -13.00 -15.92
CA PRO A 98 -2.81 -12.72 -16.23
C PRO A 98 -3.66 -13.96 -16.53
N ASP A 99 -3.02 -15.09 -16.86
CA ASP A 99 -3.69 -16.33 -17.31
C ASP A 99 -4.18 -17.22 -16.16
N VAL A 100 -4.02 -16.82 -14.89
CA VAL A 100 -4.33 -17.64 -13.71
C VAL A 100 -5.17 -16.89 -12.68
#